data_AF-A0A6B3AJS5-F1
#
_entry.id   AF-A0A6B3AJS5-F1
#
_cell.length_a   1.000
_cell.length_b   1.000
_cell.length_c   1.000
_cell.angle_alpha   90.00
_cell.angle_beta   90.00
_cell.angle_gamma   90.00
#
_symmetry.space_group_name_H-M   'P 1'
#
loop_
_entity.id
_entity.type
_entity.pdbx_description
1 polymer ?
#
loop_
_entity_poly.entity_id
_entity_poly.type
_entity_poly.pdbx_seq_one_letter_code
_entity_poly.pdbx_strand_id
1 'polypeptide(L)'
;RPAAWGAPVRVRAGEVLEAGRACCGVRAYVGVSGGIAVDPVLGSRSTDLLSGLGPAPLTDGAVLPLGAPAAPPARVDVAPVPAPPPELVLRVTPGPRDDWFTPEALRTFTSRTYRVSPASNRIGLRTTGPALERARRQELPSEGMVLGAVQVPPDGTPVVFLADHPTTGGYPVIAVVHPDDLPAAAQAPPGTPVRFVAVRRR
;
A
#
# COMPACT_ATOMS: atom_id res chain seq x y z
N ARG A 1 -11.19 -28.95 -5.66
CA ARG A 1 -10.17 -29.47 -4.71
C ARG A 1 -9.43 -28.27 -4.12
N PRO A 2 -9.30 -28.14 -2.79
CA PRO A 2 -8.51 -27.06 -2.20
C PRO A 2 -7.06 -27.11 -2.68
N ALA A 3 -6.45 -25.94 -2.85
CA ALA A 3 -5.03 -25.80 -3.18
C ALA A 3 -4.34 -24.92 -2.15
N ALA A 4 -3.07 -25.22 -1.85
CA ALA A 4 -2.30 -24.46 -0.88
C ALA A 4 -1.97 -23.06 -1.43
N TRP A 5 -2.15 -22.04 -0.60
CA TRP A 5 -1.66 -20.69 -0.87
C TRP A 5 -0.11 -20.68 -0.90
N GLY A 6 0.48 -19.87 -1.79
CA GLY A 6 1.94 -19.76 -1.92
C GLY A 6 2.63 -20.91 -2.66
N ALA A 7 1.87 -21.88 -3.21
CA ALA A 7 2.42 -23.00 -3.96
C ALA A 7 1.97 -22.97 -5.44
N PRO A 8 2.79 -23.44 -6.38
CA PRO A 8 2.38 -23.57 -7.78
C PRO A 8 1.31 -24.67 -7.91
N VAL A 9 0.23 -24.35 -8.61
CA VAL A 9 -0.89 -25.27 -8.88
C VAL A 9 -1.04 -25.40 -10.38
N ARG A 10 -1.12 -26.64 -10.87
CA ARG A 10 -1.46 -26.91 -12.28
C ARG A 10 -2.97 -26.83 -12.43
N VAL A 11 -3.41 -25.94 -13.32
CA VAL A 11 -4.80 -25.80 -13.77
C VAL A 11 -4.85 -26.22 -15.24
N ARG A 12 -5.71 -27.18 -15.58
CA ARG A 12 -5.88 -27.69 -16.95
C ARG A 12 -6.85 -26.81 -17.74
N ALA A 13 -6.81 -26.93 -19.06
CA ALA A 13 -7.80 -26.28 -19.92
C ALA A 13 -9.23 -26.71 -19.51
N GLY A 14 -10.11 -25.73 -19.34
CA GLY A 14 -11.50 -25.94 -18.88
C GLY A 14 -11.67 -26.05 -17.36
N GLU A 15 -10.60 -26.06 -16.57
CA GLU A 15 -10.70 -26.02 -15.11
C GLU A 15 -10.85 -24.58 -14.60
N VAL A 16 -11.51 -24.45 -13.44
CA VAL A 16 -11.74 -23.18 -12.77
C VAL A 16 -10.88 -23.09 -11.51
N LEU A 17 -10.17 -21.97 -11.36
CA LEU A 17 -9.51 -21.58 -10.11
C LEU A 17 -10.35 -20.53 -9.41
N GLU A 18 -10.86 -20.85 -8.23
CA GLU A 18 -11.60 -19.92 -7.39
C GLU A 18 -10.73 -19.44 -6.23
N ALA A 19 -10.52 -18.12 -6.14
CA ALA A 19 -9.90 -17.48 -4.99
C ALA A 19 -10.99 -16.83 -4.14
N GLY A 20 -11.27 -17.43 -2.98
CA GLY A 20 -12.27 -16.91 -2.04
C GLY A 20 -11.85 -15.62 -1.34
N ARG A 21 -12.66 -15.20 -0.36
CA ARG A 21 -12.38 -14.01 0.45
C ARG A 21 -11.06 -14.15 1.21
N ALA A 22 -10.28 -13.06 1.27
CA ALA A 22 -9.10 -12.99 2.13
C ALA A 22 -9.48 -13.18 3.61
N CYS A 23 -8.89 -14.18 4.26
CA CYS A 23 -9.05 -14.43 5.70
C CYS A 23 -8.10 -13.59 6.56
N CYS A 24 -6.97 -13.16 5.99
CA CYS A 24 -6.00 -12.28 6.61
C CYS A 24 -5.49 -11.28 5.55
N GLY A 25 -5.28 -10.03 5.97
CA GLY A 25 -4.95 -8.94 5.05
C GLY A 25 -6.10 -8.52 4.13
N VAL A 26 -5.77 -7.77 3.08
CA VAL A 26 -6.75 -7.24 2.10
C VAL A 26 -6.37 -7.48 0.64
N ARG A 27 -5.15 -7.97 0.36
CA ARG A 27 -4.65 -8.17 -1.01
C ARG A 27 -4.05 -9.56 -1.16
N ALA A 28 -4.43 -10.24 -2.23
CA ALA A 28 -3.83 -11.50 -2.68
C ALA A 28 -3.32 -11.35 -4.12
N TYR A 29 -2.35 -12.17 -4.49
CA TYR A 29 -1.76 -12.16 -5.82
C TYR A 29 -1.90 -13.55 -6.44
N VAL A 30 -2.35 -13.59 -7.70
CA VAL A 30 -2.38 -14.80 -8.51
C VAL A 30 -1.34 -14.65 -9.61
N GLY A 31 -0.29 -15.45 -9.53
CA GLY A 31 0.72 -15.56 -10.58
C GLY A 31 0.33 -16.64 -11.58
N VAL A 32 0.42 -16.33 -12.87
CA VAL A 32 0.26 -17.31 -13.95
C VAL A 32 1.60 -17.50 -14.63
N SER A 33 1.97 -18.76 -14.92
CA SER A 33 3.21 -19.07 -15.64
C SER A 33 3.18 -18.42 -17.02
N GLY A 34 4.25 -17.71 -17.40
CA GLY A 34 4.28 -16.87 -18.62
C GLY A 34 3.69 -15.46 -18.42
N GLY A 35 2.99 -15.21 -17.31
CA GLY A 35 2.40 -13.92 -16.98
C GLY A 35 1.14 -13.58 -17.76
N ILE A 36 0.55 -12.44 -17.42
CA ILE A 36 -0.59 -11.84 -18.15
C ILE A 36 -0.02 -10.92 -19.23
N ALA A 37 -0.25 -11.27 -20.50
CA ALA A 37 0.38 -10.68 -21.67
C ALA A 37 -0.44 -9.55 -22.29
N VAL A 38 -1.01 -8.68 -21.46
CA VAL A 38 -1.65 -7.43 -21.92
C VAL A 38 -0.60 -6.43 -22.43
N ASP A 39 -1.02 -5.50 -23.28
CA ASP A 39 -0.11 -4.47 -23.80
C ASP A 39 0.39 -3.55 -22.68
N PRO A 40 1.70 -3.25 -22.63
CA PRO A 40 2.24 -2.36 -21.62
C PRO A 40 1.90 -0.90 -21.95
N VAL A 41 1.60 -0.11 -20.93
CA VAL A 41 1.47 1.35 -20.99
C VAL A 41 2.68 1.96 -20.29
N LEU A 42 3.42 2.83 -20.98
CA LEU A 42 4.67 3.41 -20.48
C LEU A 42 5.69 2.35 -19.99
N GLY A 43 5.74 1.20 -20.66
CA GLY A 43 6.63 0.09 -20.31
C GLY A 43 6.19 -0.75 -19.11
N SER A 44 5.02 -0.48 -18.51
CA SER A 44 4.47 -1.21 -17.37
C SER A 44 3.12 -1.85 -17.68
N ARG A 45 2.75 -2.89 -16.92
CA ARG A 45 1.41 -3.52 -16.95
C ARG A 45 0.60 -3.25 -15.68
N SER A 46 1.08 -2.37 -14.81
CA SER A 46 0.36 -1.99 -13.60
C SER A 46 -0.80 -1.05 -13.94
N THR A 47 -1.93 -1.25 -13.29
CA THR A 47 -3.03 -0.28 -13.25
C THR A 47 -2.75 0.77 -12.19
N ASP A 48 -2.74 2.04 -12.58
CA ASP A 48 -2.72 3.20 -11.69
C ASP A 48 -4.16 3.73 -11.51
N LEU A 49 -4.72 3.59 -10.31
CA LEU A 49 -6.09 4.03 -10.04
C LEU A 49 -6.25 5.55 -9.93
N LEU A 50 -5.18 6.29 -9.70
CA LEU A 50 -5.22 7.74 -9.60
C LEU A 50 -5.28 8.37 -11.00
N SER A 51 -4.41 7.93 -11.91
CA SER A 51 -4.30 8.51 -13.25
C SER A 51 -5.14 7.79 -14.31
N GLY A 52 -5.59 6.56 -14.02
CA GLY A 52 -6.26 5.69 -14.99
C GLY A 52 -5.32 5.08 -16.04
N LEU A 53 -4.00 5.10 -15.81
CA LEU A 53 -3.02 4.52 -16.73
C LEU A 53 -2.89 3.01 -16.51
N GLY A 54 -2.49 2.31 -17.59
CA GLY A 54 -2.32 0.87 -17.59
C GLY A 54 -3.59 0.09 -17.96
N PRO A 55 -3.58 -1.24 -17.81
CA PRO A 55 -4.74 -2.07 -18.06
C PRO A 55 -5.90 -1.68 -17.14
N ALA A 56 -7.13 -1.72 -17.65
CA ALA A 56 -8.31 -1.44 -16.84
C ALA A 56 -8.50 -2.50 -15.73
N PRO A 57 -9.09 -2.13 -14.57
CA PRO A 57 -9.54 -3.11 -13.59
C PRO A 57 -10.44 -4.17 -14.24
N LEU A 58 -10.26 -5.42 -13.83
CA LEU A 58 -10.99 -6.55 -14.40
C LEU A 58 -12.49 -6.45 -14.08
N THR A 59 -13.31 -6.86 -15.04
CA THR A 59 -14.75 -7.03 -14.91
C THR A 59 -15.14 -8.46 -15.29
N ASP A 60 -16.36 -8.86 -14.92
CA ASP A 60 -16.92 -10.14 -15.33
C ASP A 60 -16.85 -10.31 -16.86
N GLY A 61 -16.44 -11.50 -17.29
CA GLY A 61 -16.26 -11.82 -18.71
C GLY A 61 -14.93 -11.34 -19.33
N ALA A 62 -14.05 -10.67 -18.58
CA ALA A 62 -12.73 -10.29 -19.08
C ALA A 62 -11.91 -11.52 -19.52
N VAL A 63 -11.33 -11.45 -20.72
CA VAL A 63 -10.43 -12.47 -21.27
C VAL A 63 -9.02 -11.92 -21.29
N LEU A 64 -8.11 -12.57 -20.57
CA LEU A 64 -6.72 -12.13 -20.45
C LEU A 64 -5.79 -13.03 -21.27
N PRO A 65 -4.98 -12.47 -22.18
CA PRO A 65 -3.97 -13.25 -22.87
C PRO A 65 -2.88 -13.70 -21.90
N LEU A 66 -2.41 -14.94 -22.06
CA LEU A 66 -1.30 -15.49 -21.29
C LEU A 66 -0.02 -15.43 -22.11
N GLY A 67 1.09 -15.11 -21.47
CA GLY A 67 2.41 -15.21 -22.10
C GLY A 67 2.86 -16.66 -22.23
N ALA A 68 3.86 -16.89 -23.08
CA ALA A 68 4.49 -18.19 -23.19
C ALA A 68 5.34 -18.48 -21.93
N PRO A 69 5.14 -19.62 -21.24
CA PRO A 69 5.95 -19.97 -20.09
C PRO A 69 7.38 -20.29 -20.53
N ALA A 70 8.38 -19.67 -19.89
CA ALA A 70 9.79 -19.90 -20.23
C ALA A 70 10.30 -21.29 -19.79
N ALA A 71 9.78 -21.83 -18.68
CA ALA A 71 10.12 -23.15 -18.16
C ALA A 71 8.98 -23.66 -17.24
N PRO A 72 8.92 -24.98 -16.93
CA PRO A 72 8.08 -25.49 -15.86
C PRO A 72 8.44 -24.80 -14.52
N PRO A 73 7.46 -24.48 -13.65
CA PRO A 73 7.76 -23.87 -12.36
C PRO A 73 8.65 -24.80 -11.54
N ALA A 74 9.79 -24.30 -11.09
CA ALA A 74 10.63 -25.00 -10.14
C ALA A 74 9.84 -25.19 -8.83
N ARG A 75 9.90 -26.40 -8.26
CA ARG A 75 9.43 -26.62 -6.89
C ARG A 75 10.48 -26.05 -5.96
N VAL A 76 10.34 -24.76 -5.65
CA VAL A 76 11.17 -24.07 -4.68
C VAL A 76 10.54 -24.21 -3.30
N ASP A 77 11.36 -24.52 -2.30
CA ASP A 77 10.96 -24.34 -0.92
C ASP A 77 10.78 -22.85 -0.68
N VAL A 78 9.55 -22.45 -0.35
CA VAL A 78 9.23 -21.06 -0.04
C VAL A 78 9.39 -20.88 1.47
N ALA A 79 10.18 -19.89 1.88
CA ALA A 79 10.26 -19.51 3.29
C ALA A 79 8.85 -19.15 3.80
N PRO A 80 8.49 -19.54 5.04
CA PRO A 80 7.20 -19.16 5.61
C PRO A 80 6.99 -17.65 5.54
N VAL A 81 5.89 -17.23 4.93
CA VAL A 81 5.50 -15.82 4.88
C VAL A 81 4.59 -15.54 6.07
N PRO A 82 4.94 -14.60 6.96
CA PRO A 82 4.10 -14.27 8.10
C PRO A 82 2.78 -13.64 7.63
N ALA A 83 1.71 -13.88 8.38
CA ALA A 83 0.46 -13.15 8.18
C ALA A 83 0.68 -11.66 8.46
N PRO A 84 -0.08 -10.76 7.80
CA PRO A 84 -0.07 -9.35 8.15
C PRO A 84 -0.35 -9.15 9.64
N PRO A 85 0.39 -8.26 10.33
CA PRO A 85 0.23 -8.11 11.76
C PRO A 85 -1.13 -7.50 12.11
N PRO A 86 -1.73 -7.85 13.27
CA PRO A 86 -3.01 -7.29 13.71
C PRO A 86 -2.92 -5.81 14.11
N GLU A 87 -1.71 -5.29 14.31
CA GLU A 87 -1.39 -3.89 14.56
C GLU A 87 -0.22 -3.48 13.65
N LEU A 88 -0.31 -2.29 13.05
CA LEU A 88 0.77 -1.71 12.28
C LEU A 88 1.68 -0.87 13.19
N VAL A 89 2.94 -1.27 13.29
CA VAL A 89 4.00 -0.42 13.84
C VAL A 89 4.85 0.06 12.68
N LEU A 90 4.63 1.31 12.26
CA LEU A 90 5.30 1.91 11.12
C LEU A 90 6.49 2.73 11.61
N ARG A 91 7.70 2.30 11.28
CA ARG A 91 8.91 3.09 11.51
C ARG A 91 8.89 4.26 10.54
N VAL A 92 9.14 5.47 11.05
CA VAL A 92 9.10 6.68 10.25
C VAL A 92 10.33 7.55 10.48
N THR A 93 10.78 8.19 9.42
CA THR A 93 11.78 9.25 9.50
C THR A 93 11.06 10.59 9.50
N PRO A 94 11.20 11.43 10.55
CA PRO A 94 10.56 12.76 10.58
C PRO A 94 10.98 13.66 9.41
N GLY A 95 10.08 14.56 9.02
CA GLY A 95 10.29 15.53 7.96
C GLY A 95 9.86 15.03 6.56
N PRO A 96 9.98 15.90 5.53
CA PRO A 96 10.71 17.17 5.55
C PRO A 96 9.94 18.38 6.11
N ARG A 97 8.66 18.21 6.50
CA ARG A 97 7.78 19.30 6.98
C ARG A 97 7.32 19.10 8.41
N ASP A 98 8.08 18.39 9.23
CA ASP A 98 7.80 18.24 10.67
C ASP A 98 7.79 19.59 11.41
N ASP A 99 8.54 20.58 10.91
CA ASP A 99 8.54 21.97 11.36
C ASP A 99 7.22 22.74 11.11
N TRP A 100 6.28 22.14 10.36
CA TRP A 100 4.93 22.71 10.15
C TRP A 100 3.95 22.35 11.26
N PHE A 101 4.34 21.49 12.20
CA PHE A 101 3.47 20.98 13.25
C PHE A 101 3.96 21.46 14.62
N THR A 102 3.03 21.57 15.58
CA THR A 102 3.41 21.93 16.94
C THR A 102 4.25 20.81 17.59
N PRO A 103 5.09 21.11 18.60
CA PRO A 103 5.79 20.07 19.34
C PRO A 103 4.83 19.03 19.96
N GLU A 104 3.61 19.44 20.31
CA GLU A 104 2.56 18.54 20.78
C GLU A 104 2.04 17.62 19.68
N ALA A 105 1.85 18.12 18.47
CA ALA A 105 1.48 17.30 17.33
C ALA A 105 2.54 16.24 17.00
N LEU A 106 3.84 16.57 17.04
CA LEU A 106 4.92 15.60 16.85
C LEU A 106 4.91 14.49 17.93
N ARG A 107 4.64 14.87 19.20
CA ARG A 107 4.46 13.89 20.28
C ARG A 107 3.21 13.04 20.05
N THR A 108 2.10 13.65 19.67
CA THR A 108 0.83 12.94 19.40
C THR A 108 1.00 11.93 18.28
N PHE A 109 1.64 12.33 17.18
CA PHE A 109 1.93 11.48 16.03
C PHE A 109 2.70 10.21 16.41
N THR A 110 3.67 10.32 17.32
CA THR A 110 4.57 9.21 17.69
C THR A 110 4.17 8.45 18.95
N SER A 111 3.19 8.93 19.72
CA SER A 111 2.78 8.31 20.99
C SER A 111 1.33 7.81 21.01
N ARG A 112 0.46 8.34 20.15
CA ARG A 112 -0.95 7.93 20.09
C ARG A 112 -1.18 6.85 19.05
N THR A 113 -2.30 6.17 19.20
CA THR A 113 -2.76 5.13 18.27
C THR A 113 -3.77 5.73 17.30
N TYR A 114 -3.56 5.46 16.03
CA TYR A 114 -4.47 5.73 14.93
C TYR A 114 -5.16 4.43 14.51
N ARG A 115 -6.14 4.52 13.61
CA ARG A 115 -6.77 3.35 12.98
C ARG A 115 -6.84 3.53 11.48
N VAL A 116 -6.71 2.45 10.73
CA VAL A 116 -6.94 2.46 9.29
C VAL A 116 -8.39 2.84 9.00
N SER A 117 -8.59 3.86 8.17
CA SER A 117 -9.90 4.33 7.74
C SER A 117 -10.45 3.45 6.62
N PRO A 118 -11.79 3.22 6.55
CA PRO A 118 -12.43 2.56 5.40
C PRO A 118 -12.26 3.31 4.07
N ALA A 119 -11.86 4.59 4.11
CA ALA A 119 -11.56 5.38 2.90
C ALA A 119 -10.16 5.10 2.30
N SER A 120 -9.41 4.14 2.86
CA SER A 120 -8.07 3.76 2.37
C SER A 120 -8.15 2.99 1.05
N ASN A 121 -7.20 3.24 0.15
CA ASN A 121 -7.13 2.58 -1.16
C ASN A 121 -5.66 2.42 -1.62
N ARG A 122 -5.41 2.23 -2.92
CA ARG A 122 -4.04 2.11 -3.48
C ARG A 122 -3.25 3.42 -3.48
N ILE A 123 -3.92 4.56 -3.41
CA ILE A 123 -3.30 5.89 -3.39
C ILE A 123 -2.72 6.16 -2.00
N GLY A 124 -3.50 5.88 -0.95
CA GLY A 124 -3.01 6.05 0.41
C GLY A 124 -3.81 5.28 1.46
N LEU A 125 -3.09 4.89 2.51
CA LEU A 125 -3.65 4.43 3.78
C LEU A 125 -4.04 5.66 4.59
N ARG A 126 -5.34 5.90 4.69
CA ARG A 126 -5.92 7.00 5.47
C ARG A 126 -6.12 6.54 6.89
N THR A 127 -5.91 7.43 7.85
CA THR A 127 -6.12 7.11 9.26
C THR A 127 -7.29 7.88 9.86
N THR A 128 -7.85 7.34 10.94
CA THR A 128 -8.66 8.07 11.91
C THR A 128 -7.92 8.08 13.25
N GLY A 129 -8.14 9.13 14.06
CA GLY A 129 -7.42 9.30 15.31
C GLY A 129 -7.29 10.78 15.71
N PRO A 130 -6.36 11.10 16.61
CA PRO A 130 -6.15 12.47 17.04
C PRO A 130 -5.62 13.34 15.90
N ALA A 131 -6.25 14.48 15.69
CA ALA A 131 -5.81 15.47 14.71
C ALA A 131 -4.49 16.12 15.15
N LEU A 132 -3.60 16.32 14.19
CA LEU A 132 -2.30 16.95 14.38
C LEU A 132 -2.40 18.45 14.11
N GLU A 133 -2.06 19.25 15.11
CA GLU A 133 -2.10 20.71 15.01
C GLU A 133 -0.92 21.26 14.19
N ARG A 134 -1.24 22.09 13.19
CA ARG A 134 -0.25 22.83 12.39
C ARG A 134 0.23 24.06 13.15
N ALA A 135 1.54 24.21 13.29
CA ALA A 135 2.19 25.45 13.70
C ALA A 135 2.18 26.51 12.58
N ARG A 136 2.18 26.07 11.31
CA ARG A 136 2.15 26.96 10.13
C ARG A 136 0.85 26.80 9.36
N ARG A 137 0.10 27.90 9.22
CA ARG A 137 -1.25 27.90 8.60
C ARG A 137 -1.26 28.26 7.11
N GLN A 138 -0.14 28.72 6.58
CA GLN A 138 -0.01 29.06 5.16
C GLN A 138 -0.21 27.85 4.24
N GLU A 139 -0.41 28.11 2.96
CA GLU A 139 -0.42 27.08 1.93
C GLU A 139 1.01 26.60 1.65
N LEU A 140 1.17 25.31 1.39
CA LEU A 140 2.44 24.73 0.98
C LEU A 140 2.41 24.62 -0.55
N PRO A 141 3.34 25.27 -1.28
CA PRO A 141 3.50 25.03 -2.70
C PRO A 141 3.70 23.54 -2.98
N SER A 142 3.09 23.03 -4.05
CA SER A 142 3.19 21.61 -4.40
C SER A 142 4.65 21.15 -4.48
N GLU A 143 4.96 20.06 -3.80
CA GLU A 143 6.29 19.47 -3.76
C GLU A 143 6.25 18.00 -4.17
N GLY A 144 7.41 17.47 -4.57
CA GLY A 144 7.54 16.07 -4.99
C GLY A 144 7.19 15.11 -3.86
N MET A 145 6.44 14.06 -4.20
CA MET A 145 5.98 13.06 -3.25
C MET A 145 6.68 11.73 -3.46
N VAL A 146 6.88 10.98 -2.38
CA VAL A 146 7.51 9.66 -2.42
C VAL A 146 6.62 8.62 -1.76
N LEU A 147 6.80 7.36 -2.17
CA LEU A 147 6.13 6.23 -1.56
C LEU A 147 6.43 6.19 -0.05
N GLY A 148 5.39 6.04 0.76
CA GLY A 148 5.48 6.06 2.22
C GLY A 148 5.50 7.45 2.85
N ALA A 149 5.44 8.54 2.08
CA ALA A 149 5.26 9.87 2.65
C ALA A 149 3.97 9.94 3.48
N VAL A 150 4.08 10.46 4.70
CA VAL A 150 2.97 10.65 5.62
C VAL A 150 2.52 12.10 5.52
N GLN A 151 1.51 12.32 4.70
CA GLN A 151 0.93 13.63 4.50
C GLN A 151 -0.16 13.91 5.54
N VAL A 152 -0.26 15.15 6.01
CA VAL A 152 -1.33 15.57 6.93
C VAL A 152 -2.17 16.67 6.27
N PRO A 153 -3.38 16.34 5.78
CA PRO A 153 -4.32 17.31 5.22
C PRO A 153 -4.85 18.29 6.29
N PRO A 154 -5.69 19.28 5.90
CA PRO A 154 -6.22 20.29 6.83
C PRO A 154 -7.05 19.74 8.00
N ASP A 155 -7.60 18.52 7.87
CA ASP A 155 -8.32 17.83 8.94
C ASP A 155 -7.39 17.27 10.04
N GLY A 156 -6.07 17.31 9.82
CA GLY A 156 -5.05 16.92 10.79
C GLY A 156 -4.83 15.41 10.87
N THR A 157 -5.47 14.58 10.05
CA THR A 157 -5.31 13.11 10.12
C THR A 157 -4.21 12.61 9.18
N PRO A 158 -3.26 11.78 9.65
CA PRO A 158 -2.20 11.26 8.80
C PRO A 158 -2.72 10.38 7.64
N VAL A 159 -2.12 10.55 6.47
CA VAL A 159 -2.32 9.71 5.28
C VAL A 159 -0.96 9.20 4.81
N VAL A 160 -0.75 7.88 4.81
CA VAL A 160 0.46 7.25 4.27
C VAL A 160 0.26 6.98 2.79
N PHE A 161 1.08 7.60 1.94
CA PHE A 161 1.03 7.38 0.50
C PHE A 161 1.52 5.98 0.10
N LEU A 162 0.74 5.32 -0.76
CA LEU A 162 0.97 3.97 -1.27
C LEU A 162 1.23 3.99 -2.79
N ALA A 163 1.20 2.84 -3.47
CA ALA A 163 1.74 2.68 -4.82
C ALA A 163 1.17 3.63 -5.90
N ASP A 164 -0.07 4.12 -5.74
CA ASP A 164 -0.71 5.03 -6.71
C ASP A 164 -0.70 6.49 -6.21
N HIS A 165 0.25 6.85 -5.34
CA HIS A 165 0.36 8.22 -4.84
C HIS A 165 0.65 9.22 -5.98
N PRO A 166 0.16 10.46 -5.89
CA PRO A 166 0.47 11.48 -6.89
C PRO A 166 1.96 11.79 -6.91
N THR A 167 2.46 12.30 -8.04
CA THR A 167 3.86 12.75 -8.16
C THR A 167 4.16 13.99 -7.31
N THR A 168 3.14 14.83 -7.07
CA THR A 168 3.24 16.02 -6.23
C THR A 168 2.07 16.13 -5.26
N GLY A 169 2.24 16.88 -4.17
CA GLY A 169 1.16 17.19 -3.25
C GLY A 169 1.37 18.52 -2.52
N GLY A 170 0.26 19.12 -2.06
CA GLY A 170 0.24 20.46 -1.46
C GLY A 170 0.00 20.47 0.06
N TYR A 171 0.03 19.32 0.73
CA TYR A 171 -0.06 19.26 2.20
C TYR A 171 1.27 18.79 2.81
N PRO A 172 1.60 19.26 4.03
CA PRO A 172 2.89 18.97 4.65
C PRO A 172 3.07 17.48 4.95
N VAL A 173 4.26 16.99 4.61
CA VAL A 173 4.72 15.64 4.95
C VAL A 173 5.41 15.68 6.31
N ILE A 174 4.76 15.12 7.34
CA ILE A 174 5.29 15.09 8.71
C ILE A 174 6.43 14.08 8.87
N ALA A 175 6.40 13.00 8.11
CA ALA A 175 7.40 11.93 8.14
C ALA A 175 7.33 11.05 6.89
N VAL A 176 8.30 10.15 6.70
CA VAL A 176 8.30 9.13 5.65
C VAL A 176 8.44 7.74 6.27
N VAL A 177 7.55 6.81 5.94
CA VAL A 177 7.55 5.42 6.41
C VAL A 177 8.74 4.65 5.83
N HIS A 178 9.34 3.80 6.65
CA HIS A 178 10.42 2.91 6.24
C HIS A 178 9.91 1.91 5.18
N PRO A 179 10.63 1.69 4.06
CA PRO A 179 10.16 0.85 2.95
C PRO A 179 9.69 -0.55 3.38
N ASP A 180 10.43 -1.20 4.28
CA ASP A 180 10.10 -2.54 4.79
C ASP A 180 8.74 -2.64 5.51
N ASP A 181 8.17 -1.52 5.99
CA ASP A 181 6.90 -1.52 6.72
C ASP A 181 5.70 -1.28 5.77
N LEU A 182 5.95 -0.85 4.53
CA LEU A 182 4.91 -0.57 3.53
C LEU A 182 4.12 -1.81 3.08
N PRO A 183 4.71 -3.02 2.94
CA PRO A 183 3.94 -4.22 2.63
C PRO A 183 2.87 -4.52 3.68
N ALA A 184 3.17 -4.31 4.97
CA ALA A 184 2.20 -4.48 6.05
C ALA A 184 1.11 -3.41 5.98
N ALA A 185 1.47 -2.15 5.74
CA ALA A 185 0.51 -1.08 5.51
C ALA A 185 -0.44 -1.38 4.33
N ALA A 186 0.10 -1.90 3.23
CA ALA A 186 -0.69 -2.32 2.08
C ALA A 186 -1.57 -3.57 2.35
N GLN A 187 -1.42 -4.26 3.47
CA GLN A 187 -2.26 -5.40 3.84
C GLN A 187 -3.27 -5.08 4.94
N ALA A 188 -3.25 -3.88 5.53
CA ALA A 188 -4.08 -3.59 6.69
C ALA A 188 -5.56 -3.33 6.33
N PRO A 189 -6.52 -4.09 6.90
CA PRO A 189 -7.94 -3.80 6.75
C PRO A 189 -8.37 -2.55 7.56
N PRO A 190 -9.52 -1.93 7.22
CA PRO A 190 -10.13 -0.88 8.04
C PRO A 190 -10.28 -1.30 9.50
N GLY A 191 -10.00 -0.36 10.41
CA GLY A 191 -10.03 -0.58 11.86
C GLY A 191 -8.70 -1.05 12.47
N THR A 192 -7.74 -1.53 11.66
CA THR A 192 -6.40 -1.95 12.12
C THR A 192 -5.72 -0.82 12.89
N PRO A 193 -5.25 -1.05 14.13
CA PRO A 193 -4.49 -0.06 14.88
C PRO A 193 -3.18 0.29 14.17
N VAL A 194 -2.79 1.56 14.21
CA VAL A 194 -1.56 2.08 13.60
C VAL A 194 -0.81 2.93 14.61
N ARG A 195 0.48 2.65 14.78
CA ARG A 195 1.42 3.45 15.55
C ARG A 195 2.60 3.85 14.69
N PHE A 196 2.97 5.12 14.77
CA PHE A 196 4.17 5.63 14.10
C PHE A 196 5.32 5.69 15.12
N VAL A 197 6.47 5.13 14.77
CA VAL A 197 7.66 5.10 15.62
C VAL A 197 8.79 5.83 14.92
N ALA A 198 9.21 6.96 15.47
CA ALA A 198 10.31 7.71 14.89
C ALA A 198 11.62 6.92 14.97
N VAL A 199 12.33 6.80 13.86
CA VAL A 199 13.67 6.23 13.76
C VAL A 199 14.64 7.25 13.22
N ARG A 200 15.91 7.20 13.64
CA ARG A 200 16.96 8.04 13.08
C ARG A 200 17.32 7.53 11.68
N ARG A 201 17.59 8.45 10.74
CA ARG A 201 18.28 8.09 9.50
C ARG A 201 19.63 7.49 9.87
N ARG A 202 19.92 6.29 9.37
CA ARG A 202 21.30 5.78 9.32
C ARG A 202 22.05 6.50 8.21
#